data_AF-A0AAQ3PRM5-F1
#
_entry.id   AF-A0AAQ3PRM5-F1
#
_cell.length_a   1.000
_cell.length_b   1.000
_cell.length_c   1.000
_cell.angle_alpha   90.00
_cell.angle_beta   90.00
_cell.angle_gamma   90.00
#
_symmetry.space_group_name_H-M   'P 1'
#
loop_
_entity.id
_entity.type
_entity.pdbx_description
1 polymer ?
#
loop_
_entity_poly.entity_id
_entity_poly.type
_entity_poly.pdbx_seq_one_letter_code
_entity_poly.pdbx_strand_id
1 'polypeptide(L)'
;MRVEPDAARTPGHSVAEADGRCKLAALATVRNDEGGDLTEARAFLIGTLARSSNVHRAAIFRAWVSMEEQAGSDARRVRKLFEAWSRAYRLGDGRKKLVGGGGGKGGEEQDLSGQDDDEGGFWCRYIDFELHHGTAASVRVVAERAVAACPRDPAVHAKYANAELRLGCPDRAGAVLLSTLDLFATDAKTREWLEREVATYDDTMSMKQSRHGGI
;
A
#
# COMPACT_ATOMS: atom_id res chain seq x y z
N MET A 1 -51.49 4.25 46.06
CA MET A 1 -50.70 5.48 45.93
C MET A 1 -49.92 5.36 44.63
N ARG A 2 -50.22 6.24 43.67
CA ARG A 2 -49.54 6.40 42.37
C ARG A 2 -48.17 7.06 42.61
N VAL A 3 -47.22 6.87 41.67
CA VAL A 3 -46.22 7.83 41.13
C VAL A 3 -44.95 7.06 40.69
N GLU A 4 -44.76 6.92 39.37
CA GLU A 4 -43.45 6.92 38.66
C GLU A 4 -42.91 8.38 38.62
N PRO A 5 -41.62 8.75 38.40
CA PRO A 5 -40.63 8.10 37.53
C PRO A 5 -39.10 8.31 37.87
N ASP A 6 -38.24 7.83 36.96
CA ASP A 6 -36.94 8.36 36.49
C ASP A 6 -35.64 8.21 37.32
N ALA A 7 -34.64 7.56 36.69
CA ALA A 7 -33.24 8.00 36.68
C ALA A 7 -32.43 7.18 35.66
N ALA A 8 -32.13 7.83 34.53
CA ALA A 8 -31.15 7.43 33.54
C ALA A 8 -29.82 6.92 34.13
N ARG A 9 -29.28 5.84 33.54
CA ARG A 9 -27.85 5.54 33.64
C ARG A 9 -27.33 4.95 32.33
N THR A 10 -26.99 5.83 31.39
CA THR A 10 -25.88 5.58 30.46
C THR A 10 -24.57 5.73 31.25
N PRO A 11 -23.66 4.77 31.11
CA PRO A 11 -22.33 5.08 30.56
C PRO A 11 -22.00 4.02 29.48
N GLY A 12 -21.54 4.35 28.29
CA GLY A 12 -20.41 5.24 28.03
C GLY A 12 -19.10 4.48 28.29
N HIS A 13 -18.30 4.29 27.24
CA HIS A 13 -16.95 3.68 27.19
C HIS A 13 -16.93 2.14 27.07
N SER A 14 -16.22 1.51 26.13
CA SER A 14 -15.05 1.93 25.36
C SER A 14 -14.98 1.22 23.99
N VAL A 15 -15.05 1.98 22.90
CA VAL A 15 -14.75 1.51 21.53
C VAL A 15 -13.26 1.73 21.19
N ALA A 16 -12.42 2.09 22.17
CA ALA A 16 -11.06 2.55 21.92
C ALA A 16 -9.95 1.50 22.17
N GLU A 17 -10.29 0.23 22.42
CA GLU A 17 -9.29 -0.78 22.77
C GLU A 17 -9.37 -2.10 21.97
N ALA A 18 -9.97 -2.03 20.77
CA ALA A 18 -10.06 -3.15 19.84
C ALA A 18 -9.03 -3.08 18.69
N ASP A 19 -8.49 -1.90 18.40
CA ASP A 19 -7.76 -1.67 17.15
C ASP A 19 -6.31 -2.19 17.14
N GLY A 20 -5.68 -2.29 18.32
CA GLY A 20 -4.32 -2.82 18.48
C GLY A 20 -4.25 -4.34 18.65
N ARG A 21 -5.28 -4.96 19.23
CA ARG A 21 -5.30 -6.40 19.56
C ARG A 21 -5.60 -7.30 18.35
N CYS A 22 -6.35 -6.79 17.36
CA CYS A 22 -6.64 -7.55 16.14
C CYS A 22 -5.42 -7.79 15.26
N LYS A 23 -4.42 -6.89 15.28
CA LYS A 23 -3.18 -7.03 14.47
C LYS A 23 -2.27 -8.16 14.98
N LEU A 24 -2.16 -8.30 16.30
CA LEU A 24 -1.31 -9.32 16.94
C LEU A 24 -2.02 -10.67 17.10
N ALA A 25 -3.34 -10.69 17.38
CA ALA A 25 -4.07 -11.95 17.56
C ALA A 25 -4.17 -12.77 16.26
N ALA A 26 -4.36 -12.12 15.10
CA ALA A 26 -4.42 -12.81 13.81
C ALA A 26 -3.06 -13.38 13.36
N LEU A 27 -1.95 -12.77 13.79
CA LEU A 27 -0.59 -13.29 13.56
C LEU A 27 -0.20 -14.37 14.58
N ALA A 28 -0.71 -14.29 15.81
CA ALA A 28 -0.37 -15.22 16.88
C ALA A 28 -1.09 -16.57 16.78
N THR A 29 -2.32 -16.63 16.24
CA THR A 29 -3.05 -17.90 16.07
C THR A 29 -2.48 -18.79 14.97
N VAL A 30 -1.71 -18.24 14.02
CA VAL A 30 -1.09 -19.03 12.92
C VAL A 30 0.26 -19.64 13.33
N ARG A 31 0.87 -19.17 14.42
CA ARG A 31 2.22 -19.56 14.82
C ARG A 31 2.31 -20.91 15.58
N ASN A 32 1.17 -21.54 15.88
CA ASN A 32 1.11 -22.66 16.82
C ASN A 32 0.82 -24.04 16.21
N ASP A 33 0.68 -24.18 14.88
CA ASP A 33 0.64 -25.50 14.25
C ASP A 33 1.91 -25.75 13.43
N GLU A 34 2.78 -26.60 13.99
CA GLU A 34 3.87 -27.27 13.28
C GLU A 34 3.27 -28.21 12.22
N GLY A 35 2.77 -27.67 11.11
CA GLY A 35 1.93 -28.46 10.21
C GLY A 35 1.41 -27.78 8.94
N GLY A 36 2.17 -26.89 8.30
CA GLY A 36 2.22 -26.78 6.84
C GLY A 36 1.00 -26.29 6.03
N ASP A 37 -0.18 -26.05 6.60
CA ASP A 37 -1.32 -25.57 5.81
C ASP A 37 -1.91 -24.24 6.30
N LEU A 38 -1.58 -23.17 5.56
CA LEU A 38 -2.17 -21.83 5.73
C LEU A 38 -3.68 -21.77 5.36
N THR A 39 -4.35 -22.90 5.10
CA THR A 39 -5.77 -22.93 4.68
C THR A 39 -6.70 -22.26 5.68
N GLU A 40 -6.55 -22.50 6.99
CA GLU A 40 -7.42 -21.86 7.98
C GLU A 40 -7.19 -20.35 8.06
N ALA A 41 -5.92 -19.93 8.04
CA ALA A 41 -5.54 -18.51 8.02
C ALA A 41 -6.09 -17.80 6.77
N ARG A 42 -6.02 -18.45 5.60
CA ARG A 42 -6.59 -17.95 4.34
C ARG A 42 -8.11 -17.86 4.42
N ALA A 43 -8.79 -18.90 4.91
CA ALA A 43 -10.24 -18.90 5.07
C ALA A 43 -10.71 -17.78 6.00
N PHE A 44 -9.97 -17.53 7.09
CA PHE A 44 -10.21 -16.42 8.00
C PHE A 44 -10.07 -15.06 7.29
N LEU A 45 -8.99 -14.85 6.54
CA LEU A 45 -8.76 -13.59 5.81
C LEU A 45 -9.81 -13.35 4.73
N ILE A 46 -10.22 -14.40 4.01
CA ILE A 46 -11.33 -14.36 3.03
C ILE A 46 -12.64 -13.96 3.73
N GLY A 47 -12.99 -14.63 4.83
CA GLY A 47 -14.21 -14.35 5.58
C GLY A 47 -14.21 -12.96 6.22
N THR A 48 -13.03 -12.46 6.62
CA THR A 48 -12.87 -11.08 7.12
C THR A 48 -13.05 -10.09 5.99
N LEU A 49 -12.38 -10.28 4.85
CA LEU A 49 -12.51 -9.42 3.67
C LEU A 49 -13.95 -9.30 3.16
N ALA A 50 -14.73 -10.39 3.23
CA ALA A 50 -16.14 -10.39 2.85
C ALA A 50 -17.02 -9.50 3.74
N ARG A 51 -16.67 -9.37 5.03
CA ARG A 51 -17.42 -8.61 6.05
C ARG A 51 -16.89 -7.18 6.24
N SER A 52 -15.68 -6.89 5.75
CA SER A 52 -15.02 -5.61 5.96
C SER A 52 -15.46 -4.51 5.00
N SER A 53 -15.56 -3.30 5.54
CA SER A 53 -15.65 -2.05 4.77
C SER A 53 -14.40 -1.85 3.90
N ASN A 54 -14.50 -1.00 2.87
CA ASN A 54 -13.37 -0.74 1.96
C ASN A 54 -12.11 -0.26 2.67
N VAL A 55 -12.25 0.49 3.77
CA VAL A 55 -11.13 1.05 4.57
C VAL A 55 -10.25 -0.06 5.17
N HIS A 56 -10.85 -1.15 5.66
CA HIS A 56 -10.05 -2.22 6.27
C HIS A 56 -9.47 -3.21 5.26
N ARG A 57 -9.88 -3.15 3.98
CA ARG A 57 -9.44 -4.11 2.96
C ARG A 57 -7.94 -4.04 2.73
N ALA A 58 -7.38 -2.84 2.70
CA ALA A 58 -5.95 -2.65 2.46
C ALA A 58 -5.10 -3.28 3.56
N ALA A 59 -5.48 -3.07 4.82
CA ALA A 59 -4.81 -3.70 5.97
C ALA A 59 -4.89 -5.24 5.93
N ILE A 60 -6.05 -5.78 5.57
CA ILE A 60 -6.25 -7.24 5.44
C ILE A 60 -5.36 -7.82 4.34
N PHE A 61 -5.30 -7.17 3.18
CA PHE A 61 -4.43 -7.64 2.12
C PHE A 61 -2.94 -7.48 2.44
N ARG A 62 -2.51 -6.39 3.12
CA ARG A 62 -1.14 -6.26 3.61
C ARG A 62 -0.76 -7.42 4.53
N ALA A 63 -1.65 -7.77 5.46
CA ALA A 63 -1.45 -8.89 6.36
C ALA A 63 -1.37 -10.22 5.59
N TRP A 64 -2.26 -10.43 4.62
CA TRP A 64 -2.27 -11.63 3.80
C TRP A 64 -1.00 -11.76 2.95
N VAL A 65 -0.60 -10.72 2.22
CA VAL A 65 0.65 -10.72 1.43
C VAL A 65 1.84 -11.02 2.33
N SER A 66 1.95 -10.34 3.47
CA SER A 66 3.06 -10.56 4.41
C SER A 66 3.10 -11.98 4.96
N MET A 67 1.93 -12.58 5.23
CA MET A 67 1.83 -13.97 5.69
C MET A 67 2.28 -14.97 4.61
N GLU A 68 1.85 -14.78 3.36
CA GLU A 68 2.23 -15.69 2.26
C GLU A 68 3.72 -15.57 1.92
N GLU A 69 4.28 -14.35 1.97
CA GLU A 69 5.72 -14.09 1.80
C GLU A 69 6.57 -14.78 2.88
N GLN A 70 6.17 -14.65 4.16
CA GLN A 70 6.87 -15.29 5.29
C GLN A 70 6.79 -16.82 5.26
N ALA A 71 5.69 -17.37 4.76
CA ALA A 71 5.53 -18.81 4.59
C ALA A 71 6.27 -19.38 3.37
N GLY A 72 7.01 -18.54 2.61
CA GLY A 72 7.72 -18.97 1.41
C GLY A 72 6.78 -19.46 0.31
N SER A 73 5.55 -18.94 0.25
CA SER A 73 4.58 -19.36 -0.77
C SER A 73 5.04 -18.98 -2.18
N ASP A 74 4.62 -19.77 -3.17
CA ASP A 74 4.94 -19.52 -4.58
C ASP A 74 4.57 -18.08 -4.98
N ALA A 75 5.52 -17.35 -5.59
CA ALA A 75 5.35 -16.00 -6.11
C ALA A 75 4.11 -15.86 -7.02
N ARG A 76 3.73 -16.93 -7.75
CA ARG A 76 2.49 -16.94 -8.55
C ARG A 76 1.23 -16.74 -7.70
N ARG A 77 1.20 -17.29 -6.49
CA ARG A 77 0.08 -17.14 -5.55
C ARG A 77 0.00 -15.71 -5.02
N VAL A 78 1.13 -15.15 -4.60
CA VAL A 78 1.20 -13.77 -4.11
C VAL A 78 0.81 -12.77 -5.21
N ARG A 79 1.25 -13.00 -6.45
CA ARG A 79 0.83 -12.20 -7.61
C ARG A 79 -0.69 -12.24 -7.84
N LYS A 80 -1.31 -13.41 -7.75
CA LYS A 80 -2.79 -13.54 -7.82
C LYS A 80 -3.49 -12.73 -6.74
N LEU A 81 -2.90 -12.66 -5.54
CA LEU A 81 -3.43 -11.86 -4.43
C LEU A 81 -3.35 -10.35 -4.73
N PHE A 82 -2.22 -9.86 -5.23
CA PHE A 82 -2.09 -8.47 -5.69
C PHE A 82 -3.09 -8.12 -6.79
N GLU A 83 -3.31 -9.00 -7.78
CA GLU A 83 -4.30 -8.77 -8.84
C GLU A 83 -5.74 -8.80 -8.33
N ALA A 84 -6.05 -9.67 -7.36
CA ALA A 84 -7.35 -9.68 -6.70
C ALA A 84 -7.60 -8.37 -5.94
N TRP A 85 -6.58 -7.86 -5.25
CA TRP A 85 -6.62 -6.59 -4.55
C TRP A 85 -6.77 -5.39 -5.52
N SER A 86 -5.99 -5.35 -6.60
CA SER A 86 -6.13 -4.32 -7.65
C SER A 86 -7.55 -4.30 -8.25
N ARG A 87 -8.15 -5.47 -8.49
CA ARG A 87 -9.54 -5.57 -8.95
C ARG A 87 -10.52 -5.03 -7.91
N ALA A 88 -10.30 -5.30 -6.62
CA ALA A 88 -11.15 -4.77 -5.55
C ALA A 88 -11.15 -3.23 -5.50
N TYR A 89 -9.99 -2.58 -5.71
CA TYR A 89 -9.92 -1.12 -5.81
C TYR A 89 -10.76 -0.58 -6.99
N ARG A 90 -10.60 -1.17 -8.18
CA ARG A 90 -11.35 -0.74 -9.38
C ARG A 90 -12.87 -0.86 -9.22
N LEU A 91 -13.36 -1.91 -8.56
CA LEU A 91 -14.80 -2.06 -8.29
C LEU A 91 -15.28 -1.16 -7.16
N GLY A 92 -14.41 -0.85 -6.18
CA GLY A 92 -14.72 0.07 -5.09
C GLY A 92 -14.89 1.52 -5.55
N ASP A 93 -14.03 1.98 -6.47
CA ASP A 93 -14.08 3.34 -7.05
C ASP A 93 -15.31 3.57 -7.94
N GLY A 94 -15.72 2.54 -8.70
CA GLY A 94 -16.94 2.59 -9.51
C GLY A 94 -18.23 2.85 -8.70
N ARG A 95 -18.24 2.55 -7.39
CA ARG A 95 -19.37 2.82 -6.49
C ARG A 95 -19.41 4.27 -5.97
N LYS A 96 -18.24 4.93 -5.84
CA LYS A 96 -18.17 6.36 -5.49
C LYS A 96 -18.66 7.24 -6.64
N LYS A 97 -18.41 6.86 -7.90
CA LYS A 97 -18.86 7.63 -9.09
C LYS A 97 -20.38 7.69 -9.28
N LEU A 98 -21.16 6.80 -8.66
CA LEU A 98 -22.63 6.79 -8.79
C LEU A 98 -23.35 7.54 -7.65
N VAL A 99 -22.64 8.00 -6.63
CA VAL A 99 -23.23 8.75 -5.50
C VAL A 99 -22.41 10.01 -5.24
N GLY A 100 -22.75 11.09 -5.92
CA GLY A 100 -22.41 12.46 -5.49
C GLY A 100 -21.37 13.18 -6.35
N GLY A 101 -21.85 13.84 -7.41
CA GLY A 101 -21.22 15.08 -7.86
C GLY A 101 -21.42 16.18 -6.81
N GLY A 102 -20.35 16.85 -6.42
CA GLY A 102 -20.40 17.95 -5.45
C GLY A 102 -19.00 18.48 -5.16
N GLY A 103 -18.52 19.36 -6.03
CA GLY A 103 -17.35 20.19 -5.72
C GLY A 103 -17.65 21.14 -4.57
N GLY A 104 -16.72 21.27 -3.63
CA GLY A 104 -16.77 22.23 -2.54
C GLY A 104 -15.38 22.53 -2.01
N LYS A 105 -14.95 23.78 -2.18
CA LYS A 105 -13.73 24.38 -1.61
C LYS A 105 -13.71 24.30 -0.08
N GLY A 106 -12.53 24.14 0.49
CA GLY A 106 -12.23 24.49 1.88
C GLY A 106 -10.74 24.29 2.13
N GLY A 107 -9.97 25.38 2.13
CA GLY A 107 -8.58 25.37 2.56
C GLY A 107 -8.53 25.60 4.06
N GLU A 108 -8.01 24.63 4.80
CA GLU A 108 -7.56 24.70 6.19
C GLU A 108 -6.33 23.78 6.32
N GLU A 109 -5.41 24.16 7.22
CA GLU A 109 -4.03 23.68 7.38
C GLU A 109 -3.83 22.18 7.16
N GLN A 110 -2.89 21.84 6.28
CA GLN A 110 -2.47 20.47 6.04
C GLN A 110 -1.59 19.98 7.19
N ASP A 111 -2.23 19.34 8.15
CA ASP A 111 -1.59 18.39 9.04
C ASP A 111 -1.13 17.20 8.16
N LEU A 112 0.18 17.09 7.92
CA LEU A 112 0.82 16.05 7.09
C LEU A 112 0.81 14.65 7.76
N SER A 113 -0.28 14.30 8.45
CA SER A 113 -0.53 12.98 9.03
C SER A 113 -1.71 12.28 8.34
N GLY A 114 -1.86 12.51 7.03
CA GLY A 114 -2.80 11.84 6.13
C GLY A 114 -2.45 10.36 5.94
N GLN A 115 -2.68 9.58 6.98
CA GLN A 115 -2.48 8.15 7.05
C GLN A 115 -3.66 7.44 6.39
N ASP A 116 -3.93 7.67 5.09
CA ASP A 116 -5.01 6.97 4.35
C ASP A 116 -4.87 7.03 2.80
N ASP A 117 -3.65 7.04 2.25
CA ASP A 117 -3.39 6.76 0.82
C ASP A 117 -3.02 5.28 0.59
N ASP A 118 -3.98 4.39 0.88
CA ASP A 118 -3.82 2.93 0.81
C ASP A 118 -3.56 2.37 -0.60
N GLU A 119 -3.81 3.13 -1.67
CA GLU A 119 -3.61 2.69 -3.05
C GLU A 119 -2.17 2.91 -3.54
N GLY A 120 -1.56 4.07 -3.27
CA GLY A 120 -0.16 4.32 -3.60
C GLY A 120 0.78 3.36 -2.87
N GLY A 121 0.56 3.18 -1.57
CA GLY A 121 1.29 2.20 -0.76
C GLY A 121 1.12 0.75 -1.25
N PHE A 122 -0.07 0.40 -1.76
CA PHE A 122 -0.31 -0.89 -2.41
C PHE A 122 0.58 -1.08 -3.64
N TRP A 123 0.59 -0.10 -4.54
CA TRP A 123 1.38 -0.19 -5.78
C TRP A 123 2.87 -0.22 -5.50
N CYS A 124 3.35 0.61 -4.57
CA CYS A 124 4.76 0.60 -4.16
C CYS A 124 5.20 -0.78 -3.67
N ARG A 125 4.34 -1.45 -2.89
CA ARG A 125 4.62 -2.82 -2.42
C ARG A 125 4.58 -3.85 -3.55
N TYR A 126 3.68 -3.70 -4.51
CA TYR A 126 3.62 -4.63 -5.65
C TYR A 126 4.87 -4.49 -6.55
N ILE A 127 5.35 -3.26 -6.77
CA ILE A 127 6.62 -3.00 -7.46
C ILE A 127 7.78 -3.67 -6.71
N ASP A 128 7.86 -3.51 -5.39
CA ASP A 128 8.88 -4.19 -4.57
C ASP A 128 8.80 -5.71 -4.69
N PHE A 129 7.61 -6.28 -4.65
CA PHE A 129 7.43 -7.72 -4.81
C PHE A 129 7.98 -8.21 -6.16
N GLU A 130 7.64 -7.54 -7.27
CA GLU A 130 8.16 -7.91 -8.59
C GLU A 130 9.67 -7.69 -8.72
N LEU A 131 10.26 -6.73 -8.00
CA LEU A 131 11.71 -6.53 -7.97
C LEU A 131 12.45 -7.72 -7.35
N HIS A 132 11.82 -8.45 -6.42
CA HIS A 132 12.44 -9.60 -5.75
C HIS A 132 12.11 -10.94 -6.43
N HIS A 133 10.94 -11.05 -7.05
CA HIS A 133 10.41 -12.34 -7.55
C HIS A 133 10.08 -12.36 -9.04
N GLY A 134 10.17 -11.22 -9.71
CA GLY A 134 9.76 -11.02 -11.08
C GLY A 134 10.92 -10.87 -12.06
N THR A 135 10.60 -10.28 -13.20
CA THR A 135 11.55 -9.91 -14.25
C THR A 135 11.54 -8.38 -14.41
N ALA A 136 12.56 -7.82 -15.04
CA ALA A 136 12.55 -6.39 -15.38
C ALA A 136 11.28 -5.97 -16.14
N ALA A 137 10.76 -6.83 -17.02
CA ALA A 137 9.53 -6.59 -17.74
C ALA A 137 8.29 -6.57 -16.82
N SER A 138 8.17 -7.50 -15.88
CA SER A 138 7.02 -7.52 -14.96
C SER A 138 7.02 -6.33 -14.00
N VAL A 139 8.20 -5.93 -13.50
CA VAL A 139 8.37 -4.71 -12.68
C VAL A 139 7.84 -3.49 -13.43
N ARG A 140 8.25 -3.30 -14.69
CA ARG A 140 7.83 -2.17 -15.52
C ARG A 140 6.33 -2.16 -15.78
N VAL A 141 5.76 -3.31 -16.12
CA VAL A 141 4.30 -3.43 -16.32
C VAL A 141 3.52 -3.03 -15.06
N VAL A 142 3.98 -3.45 -13.88
CA VAL A 142 3.33 -3.06 -12.62
C VAL A 142 3.55 -1.59 -12.31
N ALA A 143 4.74 -1.04 -12.53
CA ALA A 143 5.05 0.36 -12.27
C ALA A 143 4.30 1.31 -13.22
N GLU A 144 4.19 0.98 -14.50
CA GLU A 144 3.38 1.74 -15.47
C GLU A 144 1.89 1.74 -15.08
N ARG A 145 1.37 0.60 -14.62
CA ARG A 145 0.00 0.52 -14.08
C ARG A 145 -0.17 1.37 -12.82
N ALA A 146 0.86 1.42 -11.97
CA ALA A 146 0.85 2.19 -10.73
C ALA A 146 0.76 3.69 -11.00
N VAL A 147 1.61 4.23 -11.87
CA VAL A 147 1.57 5.67 -12.22
C VAL A 147 0.28 6.05 -12.96
N ALA A 148 -0.32 5.11 -13.71
CA ALA A 148 -1.62 5.33 -14.35
C ALA A 148 -2.78 5.35 -13.33
N ALA A 149 -2.70 4.54 -12.27
CA ALA A 149 -3.70 4.50 -11.21
C ALA A 149 -3.56 5.67 -10.22
N CYS A 150 -2.33 6.05 -9.90
CA CYS A 150 -2.00 7.08 -8.93
C CYS A 150 -1.16 8.21 -9.55
N PRO A 151 -1.67 8.93 -10.57
CA PRO A 151 -0.86 9.90 -11.32
C PRO A 151 -0.42 11.10 -10.46
N ARG A 152 -1.14 11.42 -9.38
CA ARG A 152 -0.83 12.53 -8.47
C ARG A 152 -0.08 12.12 -7.21
N ASP A 153 0.29 10.85 -7.08
CA ASP A 153 1.05 10.36 -5.93
C ASP A 153 2.55 10.35 -6.24
N PRO A 154 3.35 11.30 -5.70
CA PRO A 154 4.77 11.37 -5.99
C PRO A 154 5.56 10.16 -5.46
N ALA A 155 5.08 9.47 -4.42
CA ALA A 155 5.76 8.30 -3.88
C ALA A 155 5.74 7.14 -4.88
N VAL A 156 4.65 6.96 -5.63
CA VAL A 156 4.55 5.96 -6.68
C VAL A 156 5.53 6.24 -7.83
N HIS A 157 5.66 7.50 -8.23
CA HIS A 157 6.62 7.89 -9.28
C HIS A 157 8.08 7.73 -8.83
N ALA A 158 8.41 8.16 -7.61
CA ALA A 158 9.73 7.93 -7.01
C ALA A 158 10.06 6.44 -6.97
N LYS A 159 9.07 5.60 -6.59
CA LYS A 159 9.23 4.16 -6.56
C LYS A 159 9.54 3.56 -7.92
N TYR A 160 8.90 4.06 -8.98
CA TYR A 160 9.18 3.61 -10.34
C TYR A 160 10.60 3.99 -10.79
N ALA A 161 11.02 5.24 -10.59
CA ALA A 161 12.38 5.66 -10.89
C ALA A 161 13.43 4.81 -10.14
N ASN A 162 13.24 4.61 -8.83
CA ASN A 162 14.11 3.77 -8.01
C ASN A 162 14.11 2.30 -8.45
N ALA A 163 13.00 1.79 -8.98
CA ALA A 163 12.94 0.44 -9.54
C ALA A 163 13.82 0.31 -10.80
N GLU A 164 13.82 1.30 -11.70
CA GLU A 164 14.70 1.29 -12.87
C GLU A 164 16.19 1.39 -12.47
N LEU A 165 16.53 2.15 -11.42
CA LEU A 165 17.88 2.16 -10.84
C LEU A 165 18.29 0.77 -10.32
N ARG A 166 17.40 0.08 -9.59
CA ARG A 166 17.65 -1.29 -9.12
C ARG A 166 17.85 -2.30 -10.25
N LEU A 167 17.17 -2.08 -11.38
CA LEU A 167 17.32 -2.90 -12.58
C LEU A 167 18.58 -2.54 -13.40
N GLY A 168 19.40 -1.59 -12.94
CA GLY A 168 20.61 -1.15 -13.62
C GLY A 168 20.33 -0.32 -14.87
N CYS A 169 19.19 0.39 -14.92
CA CYS A 169 18.76 1.19 -16.07
C CYS A 169 18.66 2.69 -15.70
N PRO A 170 19.79 3.39 -15.43
CA PRO A 170 19.77 4.78 -14.99
C PRO A 170 19.17 5.76 -16.01
N ASP A 171 19.36 5.52 -17.31
CA ASP A 171 18.76 6.36 -18.36
C ASP A 171 17.21 6.31 -18.30
N ARG A 172 16.66 5.14 -18.02
CA ARG A 172 15.21 4.96 -17.86
C ARG A 172 14.71 5.61 -16.57
N ALA A 173 15.46 5.48 -15.48
CA ALA A 173 15.14 6.16 -14.23
C ALA A 173 15.11 7.68 -14.42
N GLY A 174 16.09 8.24 -15.13
CA GLY A 174 16.14 9.66 -15.48
C GLY A 174 14.96 10.10 -16.34
N ALA A 175 14.58 9.30 -17.34
CA ALA A 175 13.40 9.58 -18.17
C ALA A 175 12.09 9.59 -17.36
N VAL A 176 11.92 8.63 -16.43
CA VAL A 176 10.77 8.58 -15.52
C VAL A 176 10.75 9.81 -14.60
N LEU A 177 11.89 10.15 -13.99
CA LEU A 177 12.00 11.31 -13.12
C LEU A 177 11.66 12.61 -13.88
N LEU A 178 12.25 12.82 -15.05
CA LEU A 178 11.99 14.01 -15.88
C LEU A 178 10.50 14.15 -16.22
N SER A 179 9.88 13.07 -16.72
CA SER A 179 8.44 13.05 -17.02
C SER A 179 7.59 13.34 -15.78
N THR A 180 8.03 12.90 -14.61
CA THR A 180 7.35 13.15 -13.34
C THR A 180 7.48 14.62 -12.92
N LEU A 181 8.69 15.20 -13.05
CA LEU A 181 8.92 16.62 -12.71
C LEU A 181 8.11 17.57 -13.59
N ASP A 182 7.87 17.20 -14.84
CA ASP A 182 6.96 17.93 -15.74
C ASP A 182 5.50 17.82 -15.27
N LEU A 183 5.07 16.65 -14.82
CA LEU A 183 3.71 16.44 -14.27
C LEU A 183 3.45 17.26 -13.00
N PHE A 184 4.48 17.46 -12.18
CA PHE A 184 4.44 18.26 -10.95
C PHE A 184 5.09 19.65 -11.13
N ALA A 185 5.13 20.19 -12.36
CA ALA A 185 5.79 21.47 -12.66
C ALA A 185 5.38 22.64 -11.77
N THR A 186 4.13 22.66 -11.29
CA THR A 186 3.59 23.73 -10.44
C THR A 186 3.82 23.51 -8.94
N ASP A 187 4.36 22.35 -8.53
CA ASP A 187 4.58 21.97 -7.13
C ASP A 187 6.07 21.83 -6.84
N ALA A 188 6.70 22.96 -6.52
CA ALA A 188 8.14 23.01 -6.27
C ALA A 188 8.58 22.10 -5.10
N LYS A 189 7.75 21.96 -4.05
CA LYS A 189 8.07 21.10 -2.90
C LYS A 189 8.08 19.63 -3.29
N THR A 190 7.06 19.18 -4.03
CA THR A 190 7.00 17.80 -4.53
C THR A 190 8.15 17.51 -5.49
N ARG A 191 8.52 18.44 -6.37
CA ARG A 191 9.67 18.30 -7.27
C ARG A 191 10.99 18.13 -6.53
N GLU A 192 11.27 19.04 -5.58
CA GLU A 192 12.50 18.98 -4.78
C GLU A 192 12.58 17.67 -3.98
N TRP A 193 11.44 17.21 -3.43
CA TRP A 193 11.37 15.92 -2.75
C TRP A 193 11.67 14.75 -3.69
N LEU A 194 11.08 14.72 -4.90
CA LEU A 194 11.31 13.68 -5.90
C LEU A 194 12.79 13.59 -6.32
N GLU A 195 13.40 14.72 -6.63
CA GLU A 195 14.82 14.79 -7.02
C GLU A 195 15.72 14.27 -5.90
N ARG A 196 15.48 14.74 -4.66
CA ARG A 196 16.27 14.32 -3.50
C ARG A 196 16.11 12.82 -3.22
N GLU A 197 14.89 12.31 -3.28
CA GLU A 197 14.58 10.91 -3.00
C GLU A 197 15.27 9.97 -4.00
N VAL A 198 15.15 10.28 -5.30
CA VAL A 198 15.78 9.46 -6.36
C VAL A 198 17.31 9.56 -6.33
N ALA A 199 17.86 10.76 -6.12
CA ALA A 199 19.31 10.94 -6.00
C ALA A 199 19.90 10.21 -4.80
N THR A 200 19.26 10.33 -3.63
CA THR A 200 19.67 9.60 -2.42
C THR A 200 19.66 8.09 -2.67
N TYR A 201 18.63 7.60 -3.37
CA TYR A 201 18.56 6.18 -3.72
C TYR A 201 19.71 5.75 -4.63
N ASP A 202 19.99 6.50 -5.69
CA ASP A 202 21.08 6.20 -6.63
C ASP A 202 22.45 6.17 -5.96
N ASP A 203 22.74 7.15 -5.10
CA ASP A 203 23.97 7.19 -4.30
C ASP A 203 24.13 5.93 -3.45
N THR A 204 23.05 5.50 -2.77
CA THR A 204 23.10 4.29 -1.94
C THR A 204 23.34 3.03 -2.76
N MET A 205 22.85 2.97 -4.01
CA MET A 205 23.06 1.85 -4.92
C MET A 205 24.50 1.83 -5.46
N SER A 206 25.02 2.98 -5.86
CA SER A 206 26.40 3.16 -6.33
C SER A 206 27.43 2.79 -5.26
N MET A 207 27.19 3.16 -3.99
CA MET A 207 28.04 2.76 -2.86
C MET A 207 28.00 1.25 -2.63
N LYS A 208 26.82 0.60 -2.74
CA LYS A 208 26.70 -0.85 -2.56
C LYS A 208 27.44 -1.61 -3.66
N GLN A 209 27.33 -1.17 -4.92
CA GLN A 209 28.00 -1.82 -6.05
C GLN A 209 29.53 -1.69 -5.97
N SER A 210 30.04 -0.50 -5.60
CA SER A 210 31.50 -0.27 -5.45
C SER A 210 32.13 -1.13 -4.35
N ARG A 211 31.41 -1.42 -3.26
CA ARG A 211 31.91 -2.27 -2.15
C ARG A 211 32.02 -3.75 -2.51
N HIS A 212 31.34 -4.21 -3.55
CA HIS A 212 31.39 -5.61 -4.01
C HIS A 212 32.31 -5.81 -5.23
N GLY A 213 32.79 -4.73 -5.85
CA GLY A 213 33.69 -4.78 -7.02
C GLY A 213 35.18 -4.67 -6.70
N GLY A 214 35.57 -4.61 -5.42
CA GLY A 214 36.98 -4.56 -5.00
C GLY A 214 37.46 -5.91 -4.50
N ILE A 215 37.84 -6.82 -5.42
CA ILE A 215 38.66 -8.01 -5.15
C ILE A 215 39.72 -8.09 -6.24
#